data_AF-F8DGP6-F1
#
_entry.id   AF-F8DGP6-F1
#
_cell.length_a   1.000
_cell.length_b   1.000
_cell.length_c   1.000
_cell.angle_alpha   90.00
_cell.angle_beta   90.00
_cell.angle_gamma   90.00
#
_symmetry.space_group_name_H-M   'P 1'
#
loop_
_entity.id
_entity.type
_entity.pdbx_description
1 polymer ?
#
loop_
_entity_poly.entity_id
_entity_poly.type
_entity_poly.pdbx_seq_one_letter_code
_entity_poly.pdbx_strand_id
1 'polypeptide(L)'
;MKKMDLEAIANGDYSSIAGVWQDDKGNKLVFNDKGLVSQELEGYGASLTDYGTASEGIYGGRDGGFLLEYIPAGVTIGDQVDDQGQVVFKDTSDASKNRLWSGVGIASFGEQGSIYYHVGDE
;
A
#
# COMPACT_ATOMS: atom_id res chain seq x y z
N MET A 1 -17.83 -1.17 -4.21
CA MET A 1 -16.57 -1.22 -3.45
C MET A 1 -16.65 -0.16 -2.36
N LYS A 2 -16.26 -0.46 -1.11
CA LYS A 2 -16.14 0.55 -0.07
C LYS A 2 -15.02 1.53 -0.47
N LYS A 3 -15.26 2.84 -0.36
CA LYS A 3 -14.25 3.85 -0.66
C LYS A 3 -13.15 3.76 0.40
N MET A 4 -11.90 3.69 -0.03
CA MET A 4 -10.74 3.83 0.85
C MET A 4 -10.68 5.26 1.37
N ASP A 5 -10.57 5.42 2.69
CA ASP A 5 -10.54 6.71 3.36
C ASP A 5 -9.13 7.01 3.86
N LEU A 6 -8.38 7.79 3.08
CA LEU A 6 -6.97 8.08 3.36
C LEU A 6 -6.79 9.01 4.56
N GLU A 7 -7.73 9.93 4.81
CA GLU A 7 -7.67 10.81 5.98
C GLU A 7 -7.91 10.00 7.26
N ALA A 8 -8.84 9.04 7.24
CA ALA A 8 -9.05 8.13 8.36
C ALA A 8 -7.80 7.27 8.61
N ILE A 9 -7.20 6.70 7.56
CA ILE A 9 -5.98 5.88 7.65
C ILE A 9 -4.81 6.67 8.26
N ALA A 10 -4.58 7.91 7.79
CA ALA A 10 -3.55 8.79 8.33
C ALA A 10 -3.79 9.16 9.82
N ASN A 11 -5.03 9.04 10.31
CA ASN A 11 -5.40 9.24 11.71
C ASN A 11 -5.49 7.93 12.51
N GLY A 12 -5.08 6.79 11.93
CA GLY A 12 -5.05 5.48 12.59
C GLY A 12 -6.37 4.70 12.57
N ASP A 13 -7.36 5.13 11.78
CA ASP A 13 -8.59 4.37 11.52
C ASP A 13 -8.49 3.66 10.16
N TYR A 14 -8.29 2.35 10.23
CA TYR A 14 -8.11 1.48 9.07
C TYR A 14 -9.40 0.75 8.68
N SER A 15 -10.54 1.10 9.28
CA SER A 15 -11.82 0.42 9.06
C SER A 15 -12.27 0.44 7.59
N SER A 16 -11.81 1.42 6.80
CA SER A 16 -12.10 1.52 5.36
C SER A 16 -11.40 0.45 4.50
N ILE A 17 -10.36 -0.20 5.04
CA ILE A 17 -9.53 -1.19 4.34
C ILE A 17 -9.49 -2.57 5.03
N ALA A 18 -10.28 -2.77 6.08
CA ALA A 18 -10.35 -4.03 6.80
C ALA A 18 -10.63 -5.24 5.87
N GLY A 19 -10.03 -6.37 6.19
CA GLY A 19 -10.10 -7.62 5.43
C GLY A 19 -8.76 -8.06 4.88
N VAL A 20 -8.81 -9.03 3.97
CA VAL A 20 -7.65 -9.72 3.41
C VAL A 20 -7.29 -9.11 2.07
N TRP A 21 -6.01 -8.79 1.92
CA TRP A 21 -5.41 -8.27 0.70
C TRP A 21 -4.40 -9.29 0.16
N GLN A 22 -4.45 -9.59 -1.12
CA GLN A 22 -3.59 -10.60 -1.74
C GLN A 22 -2.94 -10.09 -3.03
N ASP A 23 -1.65 -10.38 -3.21
CA ASP A 23 -0.94 -10.13 -4.47
C ASP A 23 -1.09 -11.30 -5.47
N ASP A 24 -0.51 -11.14 -6.66
CA ASP A 24 -0.54 -12.14 -7.74
C ASP A 24 0.26 -13.42 -7.42
N LYS A 25 1.14 -13.39 -6.42
CA LYS A 25 1.94 -14.52 -5.95
C LYS A 25 1.27 -15.28 -4.79
N GLY A 26 0.20 -14.73 -4.21
CA GLY A 26 -0.52 -15.35 -3.10
C GLY A 26 -0.07 -14.88 -1.72
N ASN A 27 0.81 -13.88 -1.63
CA ASN A 27 1.16 -13.25 -0.36
C ASN A 27 -0.05 -12.48 0.16
N LYS A 28 -0.23 -12.47 1.49
CA LYS A 28 -1.40 -11.85 2.13
C LYS A 28 -1.01 -10.82 3.17
N LEU A 29 -1.79 -9.74 3.21
CA LEU A 29 -1.82 -8.78 4.30
C LEU A 29 -3.25 -8.76 4.85
N VAL A 30 -3.40 -8.79 6.17
CA VAL A 30 -4.71 -8.80 6.84
C VAL A 30 -4.84 -7.51 7.65
N PHE A 31 -5.93 -6.79 7.47
CA PHE A 31 -6.20 -5.54 8.17
C PHE A 31 -7.47 -5.63 9.01
N ASN A 32 -7.44 -5.04 10.20
CA ASN A 32 -8.64 -4.71 10.97
C ASN A 32 -8.80 -3.18 11.06
N ASP A 33 -9.70 -2.72 11.93
CA ASP A 33 -9.95 -1.30 12.16
C ASP A 33 -8.76 -0.53 12.75
N LYS A 34 -7.79 -1.24 13.34
CA LYS A 34 -6.58 -0.69 13.99
C LYS A 34 -5.32 -0.83 13.15
N GLY A 35 -5.39 -1.43 11.96
CA GLY A 35 -4.26 -1.57 11.04
C GLY A 35 -3.90 -3.02 10.73
N LEU A 36 -2.64 -3.25 10.41
CA LEU A 36 -2.11 -4.55 10.01
C LEU A 36 -2.19 -5.57 11.17
N VAL A 37 -2.78 -6.72 10.90
CA VAL A 37 -2.86 -7.86 11.83
C VAL A 37 -1.72 -8.82 11.52
N SER A 38 -0.65 -8.77 12.32
CA SER A 38 0.49 -9.67 12.19
C SER A 38 1.18 -9.88 13.53
N GLN A 39 1.85 -11.02 13.70
CA GLN A 39 2.74 -11.29 14.83
C GLN A 39 4.18 -10.82 14.57
N GLU A 40 4.54 -10.64 13.30
CA GLU A 40 5.92 -10.39 12.85
C GLU A 40 6.09 -9.00 12.26
N LEU A 41 5.01 -8.41 11.74
CA LEU A 41 5.01 -7.13 11.07
C LEU A 41 4.29 -6.07 11.90
N GLU A 42 4.91 -4.91 12.03
CA GLU A 42 4.35 -3.76 12.75
C GLU A 42 4.33 -2.53 11.86
N GLY A 43 3.19 -1.83 11.83
CA GLY A 43 3.03 -0.55 11.14
C GLY A 43 3.33 0.63 12.06
N TYR A 44 3.97 1.68 11.52
CA TYR A 44 4.42 2.86 12.27
C TYR A 44 3.55 4.10 12.04
N GLY A 45 2.35 3.92 11.52
CA GLY A 45 1.39 4.98 11.21
C GLY A 45 1.52 5.49 9.78
N ALA A 46 0.36 5.77 9.17
CA ALA A 46 0.28 6.25 7.81
C ALA A 46 0.38 7.78 7.72
N SER A 47 0.83 8.29 6.58
CA SER A 47 0.81 9.71 6.24
C SER A 47 0.37 9.90 4.79
N LEU A 48 -0.36 10.98 4.52
CA LEU A 48 -0.75 11.35 3.16
C LEU A 48 0.51 11.66 2.32
N THR A 49 0.44 11.34 1.03
CA THR A 49 1.49 11.64 0.06
C THR A 49 0.99 12.59 -1.03
N ASP A 50 1.93 13.14 -1.80
CA ASP A 50 1.61 14.01 -2.94
C ASP A 50 0.99 13.27 -4.14
N TYR A 51 0.89 11.94 -4.09
CA TYR A 51 0.27 11.13 -5.15
C TYR A 51 -1.26 10.99 -5.01
N GLY A 52 -1.86 11.61 -3.99
CA GLY A 52 -3.26 11.36 -3.63
C GLY A 52 -3.47 9.99 -3.01
N THR A 53 -2.44 9.49 -2.33
CA THR A 53 -2.39 8.21 -1.61
C THR A 53 -1.96 8.46 -0.16
N ALA A 54 -1.82 7.39 0.62
CA ALA A 54 -1.16 7.43 1.92
C ALA A 54 -0.12 6.31 2.00
N SER A 55 0.95 6.51 2.77
CA SER A 55 2.03 5.53 2.92
C SER A 55 2.33 5.27 4.39
N GLU A 56 2.70 4.03 4.71
CA GLU A 56 3.15 3.61 6.03
C GLU A 56 4.38 2.71 5.93
N GLY A 57 5.33 2.89 6.84
CA GLY A 57 6.45 1.97 6.99
C GLY A 57 6.02 0.73 7.78
N ILE A 58 6.28 -0.46 7.22
CA ILE A 58 6.07 -1.75 7.88
C ILE A 58 7.43 -2.33 8.28
N TYR A 59 7.61 -2.62 9.57
CA TYR A 59 8.82 -3.19 10.12
C TYR A 59 8.63 -4.68 10.43
N GLY A 60 9.54 -5.52 9.94
CA GLY A 60 9.60 -6.96 10.21
C GLY A 60 10.79 -7.37 11.07
N GLY A 61 11.36 -6.46 11.87
CA GLY A 61 12.47 -6.83 12.74
C GLY A 61 13.78 -7.08 11.98
N ARG A 62 14.29 -8.32 12.11
CA ARG A 62 15.55 -8.76 11.47
C ARG A 62 15.40 -9.05 9.98
N ASP A 63 14.19 -9.34 9.54
CA ASP A 63 13.90 -9.72 8.15
C ASP A 63 13.72 -8.51 7.23
N GLY A 64 13.91 -7.30 7.78
CA GLY A 64 13.77 -6.04 7.07
C GLY A 64 12.36 -5.47 7.18
N GLY A 65 12.11 -4.41 6.42
CA GLY A 65 10.82 -3.75 6.34
C GLY A 65 10.51 -3.35 4.91
N PHE A 66 9.31 -2.86 4.69
CA PHE A 66 8.85 -2.36 3.40
C PHE A 66 7.96 -1.14 3.60
N LEU A 67 7.86 -0.32 2.56
CA LEU A 67 6.85 0.72 2.47
C LEU A 67 5.56 0.10 1.95
N LEU A 68 4.44 0.44 2.59
CA LEU A 68 3.10 0.09 2.14
C LEU A 68 2.34 1.36 1.72
N GLU A 69 1.88 1.39 0.48
CA GLU A 69 1.06 2.47 -0.07
C GLU A 69 -0.41 2.07 -0.16
N TYR A 70 -1.30 2.94 0.32
CA TYR A 70 -2.75 2.85 0.23
C TYR A 70 -3.23 3.65 -0.98
N ILE A 71 -3.72 2.96 -2.02
CA ILE A 71 -4.07 3.56 -3.31
C ILE A 71 -5.58 3.40 -3.56
N PRO A 72 -6.38 4.48 -3.48
CA PRO A 72 -7.81 4.40 -3.74
C PRO A 72 -8.14 4.05 -5.20
N ALA A 73 -9.34 3.49 -5.40
CA ALA A 73 -9.92 3.35 -6.73
C ALA A 73 -10.03 4.72 -7.41
N GLY A 74 -9.66 4.78 -8.70
CA GLY A 74 -9.66 5.97 -9.52
C GLY A 74 -8.38 6.82 -9.44
N VAL A 75 -7.48 6.53 -8.49
CA VAL A 75 -6.15 7.15 -8.46
C VAL A 75 -5.23 6.40 -9.42
N THR A 76 -4.44 7.08 -10.22
CA THR A 76 -3.42 6.45 -11.08
C THR A 76 -2.09 7.08 -10.75
N ILE A 77 -1.06 6.24 -10.59
CA ILE A 77 0.28 6.73 -10.30
C ILE A 77 0.99 6.98 -11.62
N GLY A 78 1.46 8.21 -11.83
CA GLY A 78 2.22 8.55 -13.03
C GLY A 78 3.52 7.75 -13.12
N ASP A 79 4.03 7.61 -14.34
CA ASP A 79 5.35 7.00 -14.57
C ASP A 79 6.39 7.72 -13.70
N GLN A 80 7.12 6.96 -12.88
CA GLN A 80 8.25 7.49 -12.12
C GLN A 80 9.53 7.25 -12.91
N VAL A 81 10.38 8.26 -12.95
CA VAL A 81 11.66 8.23 -13.65
C VAL A 81 12.82 8.42 -12.67
N ASP A 82 13.95 7.80 -12.94
CA ASP A 82 15.20 8.08 -12.23
C ASP A 82 15.86 9.39 -12.70
N ASP A 83 17.00 9.72 -12.10
CA ASP A 83 17.80 10.92 -12.43
C ASP A 83 18.31 10.93 -13.89
N GLN A 84 18.27 9.80 -14.59
CA GLN A 84 18.65 9.67 -16.00
C GLN A 84 17.43 9.77 -16.95
N GLY A 85 16.23 9.94 -16.39
CA GLY A 85 14.98 10.00 -17.15
C GLY A 85 14.44 8.63 -17.59
N GLN A 86 14.99 7.52 -17.06
CA GLN A 86 14.48 6.19 -17.34
C GLN A 86 13.29 5.88 -16.44
N VAL A 87 12.19 5.36 -17.02
CA VAL A 87 11.03 4.92 -16.24
C VAL A 87 11.41 3.73 -15.36
N VAL A 88 11.33 3.92 -14.04
CA VAL A 88 11.62 2.90 -13.01
C VAL A 88 10.34 2.30 -12.43
N PHE A 89 9.23 3.04 -12.48
CA PHE A 89 7.91 2.54 -12.09
C PHE A 89 6.84 2.94 -13.11
N LYS A 90 5.92 2.00 -13.35
CA LYS A 90 4.78 2.20 -14.23
C LYS A 90 3.56 1.52 -13.62
N ASP A 91 2.51 2.29 -13.36
CA ASP A 91 1.25 1.75 -12.87
C ASP A 91 0.54 0.99 -14.00
N THR A 92 0.56 -0.33 -13.91
CA THR A 92 -0.16 -1.25 -14.83
C THR A 92 -1.33 -1.96 -14.14
N SER A 93 -1.64 -1.54 -12.92
CA SER A 93 -2.63 -2.18 -12.08
C SER A 93 -4.06 -1.71 -12.41
N ASP A 94 -5.06 -2.44 -11.92
CA ASP A 94 -6.47 -2.14 -12.13
C ASP A 94 -6.90 -0.95 -11.27
N ALA A 95 -6.76 0.25 -11.84
CA ALA A 95 -7.13 1.50 -11.18
C ALA A 95 -8.62 1.62 -10.87
N SER A 96 -9.49 0.73 -11.37
CA SER A 96 -10.91 0.71 -10.96
C SER A 96 -11.10 0.18 -9.53
N LYS A 97 -10.05 -0.38 -8.92
CA LYS A 97 -10.05 -0.95 -7.58
C LYS A 97 -9.13 -0.19 -6.64
N ASN A 98 -9.48 -0.20 -5.36
CA ASN A 98 -8.50 0.07 -4.30
C ASN A 98 -7.38 -0.96 -4.39
N ARG A 99 -6.15 -0.51 -4.18
CA ARG A 99 -4.93 -1.32 -4.23
C ARG A 99 -4.09 -1.01 -3.00
N LEU A 100 -3.32 -2.00 -2.57
CA LEU A 100 -2.11 -1.72 -1.79
C LEU A 100 -0.90 -1.94 -2.69
N TRP A 101 0.15 -1.15 -2.50
CA TRP A 101 1.44 -1.39 -3.12
C TRP A 101 2.50 -1.59 -2.04
N SER A 102 3.39 -2.57 -2.20
CA SER A 102 4.55 -2.73 -1.33
C SER A 102 5.86 -2.70 -2.09
N GLY A 103 6.84 -1.94 -1.60
CA GLY A 103 8.22 -1.90 -2.11
C GLY A 103 9.24 -1.71 -0.98
N VAL A 104 10.51 -2.02 -1.25
CA VAL A 104 11.59 -1.98 -0.24
C VAL A 104 12.30 -0.62 -0.17
N GLY A 105 12.02 0.29 -1.11
CA GLY A 105 12.49 1.67 -1.10
C GLY A 105 11.87 2.56 0.00
N ILE A 106 12.61 3.63 0.37
CA ILE A 106 12.15 4.65 1.33
C ILE A 106 11.15 5.65 0.72
N ALA A 107 10.98 5.63 -0.60
CA ALA A 107 10.08 6.49 -1.35
C ALA A 107 9.10 5.64 -2.14
N SER A 108 7.82 6.01 -2.10
CA SER A 108 6.78 5.34 -2.88
C SER A 108 7.15 5.33 -4.35
N PHE A 109 7.05 4.15 -4.97
CA PHE A 109 7.23 3.96 -6.42
C PHE A 109 8.62 4.28 -6.98
N GLY A 110 9.66 4.33 -6.14
CA GLY A 110 11.06 4.42 -6.60
C GLY A 110 11.55 3.16 -7.33
N GLU A 111 10.77 2.08 -7.29
CA GLU A 111 11.04 0.80 -7.93
C GLU A 111 9.72 0.06 -8.22
N GLN A 112 9.79 -1.05 -8.96
CA GLN A 112 8.66 -1.97 -9.09
C GLN A 112 8.40 -2.67 -7.76
N GLY A 113 7.13 -2.84 -7.41
CA GLY A 113 6.70 -3.51 -6.19
C GLY A 113 5.53 -4.46 -6.43
N SER A 114 5.00 -5.05 -5.36
CA SER A 114 3.82 -5.92 -5.44
C SER A 114 2.55 -5.11 -5.28
N ILE A 115 1.52 -5.43 -6.06
CA ILE A 115 0.17 -4.87 -5.92
C ILE A 115 -0.74 -5.92 -5.27
N TYR A 116 -1.47 -5.51 -4.25
CA TYR A 116 -2.47 -6.32 -3.57
C TYR A 116 -3.86 -5.80 -3.87
N TYR A 117 -4.82 -6.72 -3.98
CA TYR A 117 -6.25 -6.41 -4.04
C TYR A 117 -6.98 -7.05 -2.88
N HIS A 118 -8.08 -6.42 -2.47
CA HIS A 118 -8.98 -6.98 -1.46
C HIS A 118 -9.66 -8.25 -2.01
N VAL A 119 -9.59 -9.35 -1.26
CA VAL A 119 -10.11 -10.67 -1.66
C VAL A 119 -11.18 -11.23 -0.72
N GLY A 120 -11.49 -10.53 0.38
CA GLY A 120 -12.52 -10.96 1.33
C GLY A 120 -12.37 -10.31 2.71
N ASP A 121 -13.35 -10.52 3.56
CA ASP A 121 -13.29 -10.15 4.98
C ASP A 121 -12.45 -11.20 5.76
N GLU A 122 -11.97 -10.86 6.96
CA GLU A 122 -11.26 -11.78 7.87
C GLU A 122 -12.19 -12.87 8.42
#